data_AF-X1BI33-F1
#
_entry.id   AF-X1BI33-F1
#
_cell.length_a   1.000
_cell.length_b   1.000
_cell.length_c   1.000
_cell.angle_alpha   90.00
_cell.angle_beta   90.00
_cell.angle_gamma   90.00
#
_symmetry.space_group_name_H-M   'P 1'
#
loop_
_entity.id
_entity.type
_entity.pdbx_description
1 polymer ?
#
loop_
_entity_poly.entity_id
_entity_poly.type
_entity_poly.pdbx_seq_one_letter_code
_entity_poly.pdbx_strand_id
1 'polypeptide(L)'
;WLNPINAASVAQQKKIKVYTIGAGAEAVVFGRPGPTFDEETLKQVAETTGAKYFRASDARRLEEIYSIIDKLERSKIESKRYESYRELAAIPMAIGGILLLIELLLSHTLYRTIP
;
A
#
# COMPACT_ATOMS: atom_id res chain seq x y z
N TRP A 1 8.72 -9.46 -18.95
CA TRP A 1 9.52 -9.02 -17.81
C TRP A 1 9.88 -7.56 -18.02
N LEU A 2 9.47 -6.67 -17.12
CA LEU A 2 9.86 -5.26 -17.20
C LEU A 2 11.31 -5.15 -16.69
N ASN A 3 12.19 -4.51 -17.45
CA ASN A 3 13.54 -4.22 -16.98
C ASN A 3 13.44 -3.27 -15.75
N PRO A 4 14.14 -3.55 -14.63
CA PRO A 4 14.09 -2.73 -13.41
C PRO A 4 14.40 -1.25 -13.66
N ILE A 5 15.26 -0.95 -14.64
CA ILE A 5 15.59 0.43 -15.02
C ILE A 5 14.38 1.12 -15.68
N ASN A 6 13.63 0.42 -16.54
CA ASN A 6 12.40 0.96 -17.11
C ASN A 6 11.31 1.17 -16.05
N ALA A 7 11.22 0.28 -15.06
CA ALA A 7 10.32 0.45 -13.92
C ALA A 7 10.68 1.70 -13.11
N ALA A 8 11.98 1.93 -12.87
CA ALA A 8 12.50 3.10 -12.18
C ALA A 8 12.14 4.40 -12.93
N SER A 9 12.31 4.44 -14.24
CA SER A 9 11.95 5.60 -15.08
C SER A 9 10.45 5.92 -15.02
N VAL A 10 9.58 4.93 -15.01
CA VAL A 10 8.12 5.14 -14.86
C VAL A 10 7.78 5.65 -13.46
N ALA A 11 8.43 5.13 -12.43
CA ALA A 11 8.27 5.62 -11.05
C ALA A 11 8.72 7.09 -10.92
N GLN A 12 9.85 7.45 -11.54
CA GLN A 12 10.35 8.83 -11.60
C GLN A 12 9.34 9.77 -12.25
N GLN A 13 8.76 9.39 -13.40
CA GLN A 13 7.74 10.20 -14.09
C GLN A 13 6.50 10.42 -13.23
N LYS A 14 6.15 9.44 -12.38
CA LYS A 14 5.05 9.54 -11.41
C LYS A 14 5.44 10.23 -10.10
N LYS A 15 6.66 10.76 -9.99
CA LYS A 15 7.23 11.37 -8.77
C LYS A 15 7.23 10.42 -7.56
N ILE A 16 7.37 9.11 -7.81
CA ILE A 16 7.46 8.08 -6.79
C ILE A 16 8.95 7.80 -6.53
N LYS A 17 9.38 7.97 -5.28
CA LYS A 17 10.74 7.65 -4.83
C LYS A 17 10.85 6.16 -4.50
N VAL A 18 11.84 5.46 -5.04
CA VAL A 18 12.06 4.03 -4.81
C VAL A 18 13.39 3.81 -4.09
N TYR A 19 13.33 3.54 -2.79
CA TYR A 19 14.49 3.19 -1.99
C TYR A 19 14.85 1.72 -2.19
N THR A 20 16.08 1.45 -2.60
CA THR A 20 16.60 0.09 -2.75
C THR A 20 17.46 -0.27 -1.55
N ILE A 21 17.20 -1.46 -0.98
CA ILE A 21 17.94 -1.96 0.18
C ILE A 21 18.61 -3.27 -0.24
N GLY A 22 19.94 -3.27 -0.31
CA GLY A 22 20.73 -4.47 -0.49
C GLY A 22 20.82 -5.23 0.84
N ALA A 23 20.05 -6.31 0.98
CA ALA A 23 20.12 -7.19 2.14
C ALA A 23 21.11 -8.32 1.87
N GLY A 24 22.25 -8.28 2.56
CA GLY A 24 23.27 -9.31 2.45
C GLY A 24 24.36 -9.09 3.49
N ALA A 25 24.53 -10.05 4.38
CA ALA A 25 25.78 -10.17 5.13
C ALA A 25 26.89 -10.55 4.15
N GLU A 26 28.11 -10.05 4.34
CA GLU A 26 29.31 -10.64 3.72
C GLU A 26 29.52 -12.04 4.31
N ALA A 27 28.63 -12.96 3.94
CA ALA A 27 28.71 -14.34 4.37
C ALA A 27 29.71 -15.01 3.43
N VAL A 28 30.93 -15.23 3.94
CA VAL A 28 31.85 -16.18 3.34
C VAL A 28 31.31 -17.57 3.62
N VAL A 29 30.55 -18.12 2.68
CA VAL A 29 30.00 -19.47 2.81
C VAL A 29 31.04 -20.42 2.20
N PHE A 30 31.65 -21.27 3.03
CA PHE A 30 32.69 -22.23 2.59
C PHE A 30 33.90 -21.60 1.86
N GLY A 31 34.41 -20.47 2.36
CA GLY A 31 35.59 -19.81 1.76
C GLY A 31 35.33 -19.16 0.40
N ARG A 32 34.07 -19.09 -0.04
CA ARG A 32 33.64 -18.37 -1.24
C ARG A 32 32.80 -17.16 -0.83
N PRO A 33 32.93 -16.03 -1.55
CA PRO A 33 31.98 -14.94 -1.37
C PRO A 33 30.58 -15.48 -1.62
N GLY A 34 29.65 -15.18 -0.71
CA GLY A 34 28.23 -15.51 -0.85
C GLY A 34 27.61 -14.90 -2.10
N PRO A 35 26.35 -15.21 -2.42
CA PRO A 35 25.70 -14.74 -3.63
C PRO A 35 25.76 -13.21 -3.73
N THR A 36 26.55 -12.71 -4.69
CA THR A 36 26.65 -11.29 -5.01
C THR A 36 25.35 -10.87 -5.67
N PHE A 37 24.57 -10.03 -5.00
CA PHE A 37 23.47 -9.33 -5.65
C PHE A 37 24.03 -8.19 -6.50
N ASP A 38 23.32 -7.86 -7.58
CA ASP A 38 23.70 -6.79 -8.51
C ASP A 38 23.44 -5.42 -7.86
N GLU A 39 24.40 -4.99 -7.05
CA GLU A 39 24.37 -3.72 -6.31
C GLU A 39 24.37 -2.52 -7.26
N GLU A 40 25.01 -2.65 -8.42
CA GLU A 40 25.06 -1.62 -9.45
C GLU A 40 23.65 -1.31 -9.97
N THR A 41 22.89 -2.35 -10.33
CA THR A 41 21.50 -2.20 -10.79
C THR A 41 20.61 -1.57 -9.70
N LEU A 42 20.76 -2.01 -8.44
CA LEU A 42 19.97 -1.46 -7.33
C LEU A 42 20.27 0.02 -7.08
N LYS A 43 21.54 0.41 -7.21
CA LYS A 43 21.96 1.80 -7.08
C LYS A 43 21.39 2.65 -8.22
N GLN A 44 21.44 2.14 -9.44
CA GLN A 44 20.93 2.81 -10.63
C GLN A 44 19.42 3.06 -10.55
N VAL A 45 18.65 2.11 -10.00
CA VAL A 45 17.20 2.26 -9.77
C VAL A 45 16.90 3.36 -8.74
N ALA A 46 17.63 3.38 -7.61
CA ALA A 46 17.45 4.41 -6.60
C ALA A 46 17.82 5.81 -7.14
N GLU A 47 18.96 5.93 -7.83
CA GLU A 47 19.40 7.19 -8.44
C GLU A 47 18.39 7.69 -9.49
N THR A 48 17.90 6.79 -10.35
CA THR A 48 16.89 7.13 -11.36
C THR A 48 15.62 7.71 -10.73
N THR A 49 15.19 7.17 -9.59
CA THR A 49 13.99 7.67 -8.89
C THR A 49 14.27 8.85 -7.93
N GLY A 50 15.52 9.31 -7.83
CA GLY A 50 15.93 10.38 -6.91
C GLY A 50 15.93 9.96 -5.44
N ALA A 51 15.94 8.65 -5.18
CA ALA A 51 16.01 8.04 -3.85
C ALA A 51 17.46 7.62 -3.53
N LYS A 52 17.66 7.04 -2.34
CA LYS A 52 18.97 6.56 -1.89
C LYS A 52 19.01 5.04 -1.85
N TYR A 53 20.16 4.48 -2.24
CA TYR A 53 20.52 3.10 -1.99
C TYR A 53 21.01 2.95 -0.55
N PHE A 54 20.57 1.88 0.12
CA PHE A 54 21.05 1.51 1.44
C PHE A 54 21.54 0.06 1.45
N ARG A 55 22.59 -0.20 2.23
CA ARG A 55 23.11 -1.56 2.47
C ARG A 55 22.78 -1.98 3.89
N ALA A 56 21.99 -3.05 4.02
CA ALA A 56 21.63 -3.63 5.30
C ALA A 56 22.40 -4.93 5.50
N SER A 57 23.44 -4.88 6.32
CA SER A 57 24.27 -6.04 6.68
C SER A 57 23.64 -6.89 7.79
N ASP A 58 22.70 -6.31 8.55
CA ASP A 58 22.05 -6.93 9.70
C ASP A 58 20.62 -6.38 9.90
N ALA A 59 19.77 -7.13 10.61
CA ALA A 59 18.39 -6.75 10.91
C ALA A 59 18.30 -5.40 11.66
N ARG A 60 19.25 -5.11 12.57
CA ARG A 60 19.25 -3.82 13.29
C ARG A 60 19.49 -2.64 12.36
N ARG A 61 20.37 -2.82 11.37
CA ARG A 61 20.67 -1.79 10.37
C ARG A 61 19.50 -1.55 9.43
N LEU A 62 18.75 -2.60 9.11
CA LEU A 62 17.51 -2.49 8.34
C LEU A 62 16.49 -1.60 9.07
N GLU A 63 16.31 -1.80 10.37
CA GLU A 63 15.40 -1.00 11.20
C GLU A 63 15.82 0.49 11.27
N GLU A 64 17.13 0.76 11.40
CA GLU A 64 17.67 2.11 11.33
C GLU A 64 17.40 2.77 9.96
N ILE A 65 17.59 2.04 8.86
CA ILE A 65 17.31 2.53 7.50
C ILE A 65 15.83 2.91 7.36
N TYR A 66 14.91 2.06 7.85
CA TYR A 66 13.49 2.37 7.86
C TYR A 66 13.18 3.64 8.66
N SER A 67 13.79 3.83 9.83
CA SER A 67 13.62 5.05 10.63
C SER A 67 14.14 6.30 9.92
N ILE A 68 15.25 6.20 9.18
CA ILE A 68 15.80 7.29 8.39
C ILE A 68 14.84 7.66 7.24
N ILE A 69 14.32 6.66 6.51
CA ILE A 69 13.38 6.87 5.41
C ILE A 69 12.10 7.55 5.95
N ASP A 70 11.57 7.07 7.07
CA ASP A 70 10.37 7.64 7.71
C ASP A 70 10.56 9.11 8.12
N LYS A 71 11.75 9.48 8.62
CA LYS A 71 12.08 10.87 8.95
C LYS A 71 12.24 11.77 7.74
N LEU A 72 12.79 11.25 6.64
CA LEU A 72 13.04 12.01 5.41
C LEU A 72 11.76 12.21 4.59
N GLU A 73 10.90 11.20 4.52
CA GLU A 73 9.65 11.22 3.76
C GLU A 73 8.43 11.50 4.63
N ARG A 74 8.62 12.16 5.78
CA ARG A 74 7.56 12.65 6.67
C ARG A 74 6.76 13.79 6.03
N SER A 75 6.32 13.62 4.79
CA SER A 75 5.24 14.39 4.21
C SER A 75 3.93 13.84 4.78
N LYS A 76 3.03 14.75 5.14
CA LYS A 76 1.66 14.44 5.56
C LYS A 76 1.10 13.35 4.67
N ILE A 77 0.53 12.33 5.30
CA ILE A 77 -0.24 11.27 4.68
C ILE A 77 -1.38 11.91 3.87
N GLU A 78 -1.09 12.33 2.64
CA GLU A 78 -2.03 12.28 1.52
C GLU A 78 -1.89 10.91 0.86
N SER A 79 -1.76 9.86 1.68
CA SER A 79 -2.27 8.57 1.27
C SER A 79 -3.75 8.82 1.03
N LYS A 80 -4.13 8.94 -0.24
CA LYS A 80 -5.41 8.46 -0.73
C LYS A 80 -5.47 6.97 -0.35
N ARG A 81 -5.67 6.72 0.94
CA ARG A 81 -6.10 5.46 1.46
C ARG A 81 -7.44 5.30 0.78
N TYR A 82 -7.47 4.49 -0.27
CA TYR A 82 -8.70 3.84 -0.68
C TYR A 82 -9.10 2.96 0.49
N GLU A 83 -9.61 3.58 1.56
CA GLU A 83 -10.45 2.89 2.51
C GLU A 83 -11.60 2.40 1.65
N SER A 84 -11.62 1.09 1.41
CA SER A 84 -12.77 0.42 0.84
C SER A 84 -13.91 0.70 1.83
N TYR A 85 -14.69 1.73 1.52
CA TYR A 85 -15.89 2.08 2.25
C TYR A 85 -16.83 0.90 2.04
N ARG A 86 -16.79 -0.08 2.96
CA ARG A 86 -17.82 -1.11 3.02
C ARG A 86 -19.09 -0.35 3.35
N GLU A 87 -19.98 -0.27 2.36
CA GLU A 87 -21.32 0.28 2.49
C GLU A 87 -22.14 -0.57 3.47
N LEU A 88 -21.86 -0.43 4.76
CA LEU A 88 -22.69 -0.96 5.84
C LEU A 88 -24.08 -0.28 5.87
N ALA A 89 -24.29 0.74 5.05
CA ALA A 89 -25.55 1.46 4.87
C ALA A 89 -26.65 0.63 4.16
N ALA A 90 -26.31 -0.45 3.45
CA ALA A 90 -27.29 -1.27 2.75
C ALA A 90 -28.30 -1.96 3.69
N ILE A 91 -27.82 -2.41 4.86
CA ILE A 91 -28.65 -3.12 5.85
C ILE A 91 -29.71 -2.19 6.48
N PRO A 92 -29.37 -1.01 7.06
CA PRO A 92 -30.38 -0.13 7.64
C PRO A 92 -31.35 0.44 6.60
N MET A 93 -30.92 0.70 5.36
CA MET A 93 -31.84 1.12 4.27
C MET A 93 -32.87 0.04 3.93
N ALA A 94 -32.45 -1.22 3.83
CA ALA A 94 -33.36 -2.34 3.55
C ALA A 94 -34.40 -2.52 4.67
N ILE A 95 -33.99 -2.40 5.93
CA ILE A 95 -34.91 -2.47 7.09
C ILE A 95 -35.95 -1.34 7.03
N GLY A 96 -35.52 -0.10 6.75
CA GLY A 96 -36.43 1.03 6.60
C GLY A 96 -37.44 0.85 5.45
N GLY A 97 -36.97 0.35 4.30
CA GLY A 97 -37.83 0.06 3.16
C GLY A 97 -38.88 -1.02 3.44
N ILE A 98 -38.51 -2.08 4.18
CA ILE A 98 -39.45 -3.13 4.61
C ILE A 98 -40.48 -2.57 5.58
N LEU A 99 -40.07 -1.72 6.54
CA LEU A 99 -41.01 -1.09 7.47
C LEU A 99 -42.04 -0.22 6.75
N LEU A 100 -41.62 0.58 5.77
CA LEU A 100 -42.52 1.40 4.96
C LEU A 100 -43.49 0.56 4.12
N LEU A 101 -43.02 -0.55 3.54
CA LEU A 101 -43.90 -1.48 2.82
C LEU A 101 -44.95 -2.10 3.73
N ILE A 102 -44.57 -2.46 4.96
CA ILE A 102 -45.51 -2.98 5.97
C ILE A 102 -46.53 -1.91 6.35
N GLU A 103 -46.11 -0.67 6.58
CA GLU A 103 -47.00 0.45 6.87
C GLU A 103 -47.98 0.71 5.73
N LEU A 104 -47.52 0.67 4.49
CA LEU A 104 -48.37 0.88 3.31
C LEU A 104 -49.40 -0.26 3.15
N LEU A 105 -48.99 -1.51 3.36
CA LEU A 105 -49.88 -2.67 3.33
C LEU A 105 -50.90 -2.61 4.46
N LEU A 106 -50.47 -2.34 5.70
CA LEU A 106 -51.38 -2.14 6.82
C LEU A 106 -52.34 -0.98 6.55
N SER A 107 -51.85 0.16 6.08
CA SER A 107 -52.71 1.31 5.76
C SER A 107 -53.69 0.98 4.65
N HIS A 108 -53.27 0.28 3.60
CA HIS A 108 -54.18 -0.06 2.50
C HIS A 108 -55.19 -1.16 2.87
N THR A 109 -54.85 -2.07 3.78
CA THR A 109 -55.71 -3.18 4.22
C THR A 109 -56.61 -2.80 5.41
N LEU A 110 -56.11 -2.04 6.40
CA LEU A 110 -56.91 -1.57 7.54
C LEU A 110 -57.88 -0.45 7.12
N TYR A 111 -57.48 0.48 6.25
CA TYR A 111 -58.34 1.61 5.87
C TYR A 111 -59.42 1.26 4.84
N ARG A 112 -59.40 0.03 4.31
CA ARG A 112 -60.49 -0.50 3.48
C ARG A 112 -61.57 -1.26 4.27
N THR A 113 -61.36 -1.52 5.56
CA THR A 113 -62.23 -2.42 6.34
C THR A 113 -62.79 -1.81 7.63
N ILE A 114 -62.70 -0.48 7.80
CA ILE A 114 -63.49 0.24 8.81
C ILE A 114 -64.28 1.32 8.05
N PRO A 115 -65.62 1.30 8.16
CA PRO A 115 -66.59 1.88 7.21
C PRO A 115 -66.53 3.40 7.05
#